data_AF-A0A6P2BFG0-F1
#
_entry.id   AF-A0A6P2BFG0-F1
#
_cell.length_a   1.000
_cell.length_b   1.000
_cell.length_c   1.000
_cell.angle_alpha   90.00
_cell.angle_beta   90.00
_cell.angle_gamma   90.00
#
_symmetry.space_group_name_H-M   'P 1'
#
loop_
_entity.id
_entity.type
_entity.pdbx_description
1 polymer ?
#
loop_
_entity_poly.entity_id
_entity_poly.type
_entity_poly.pdbx_seq_one_letter_code
_entity_poly.pdbx_strand_id
1 'polypeptide(L)'
;MLQRLAKRCVRALNDFQGRHSPIGIPPIFPEARVFPFTVPLEDAWQDIRSELDKVLERREDVPAFHQISPDQARISKGDNWKTFTFYVMGHRVDDNCTQCPQTAALLDRLPGLQNAFFSILAPRYHIPPHCGPSRALLRVHLGLKVPSDRDNCWIRVHDQFHHWRDGRVVVLDDTYEHEVRNDTDEERVVLFLDFDRPMDLPGRIVDGILVRVMRATAFVRDPLKNLEAWRNRSGPDPDKVAP
;
A
#
# COMPACT_ATOMS: atom_id res chain seq x y z
N MET A 1 17.88 24.15 -10.92
CA MET A 1 18.45 23.30 -12.00
C MET A 1 18.34 21.81 -11.66
N LEU A 2 18.77 21.40 -10.46
CA LEU A 2 18.74 20.00 -9.98
C LEU A 2 17.33 19.36 -9.95
N GLN A 3 16.32 20.05 -9.44
CA GLN A 3 14.93 19.54 -9.40
C GLN A 3 14.33 19.31 -10.79
N ARG A 4 14.66 20.16 -11.78
CA ARG A 4 14.19 19.99 -13.17
C ARG A 4 14.85 18.78 -13.81
N LEU A 5 16.13 18.54 -13.52
CA LEU A 5 16.86 17.37 -13.97
C LEU A 5 16.30 16.09 -13.33
N ALA A 6 16.08 16.08 -12.01
CA ALA A 6 15.48 14.94 -11.31
C ALA A 6 14.09 14.57 -11.90
N LYS A 7 13.22 15.56 -12.12
CA LYS A 7 11.91 15.34 -12.77
C LYS A 7 12.06 14.75 -14.18
N ARG A 8 13.05 15.19 -14.96
CA ARG A 8 13.34 14.63 -16.29
C ARG A 8 13.81 13.17 -16.20
N CYS A 9 14.69 12.85 -15.25
CA CYS A 9 15.15 11.47 -15.03
C CYS A 9 14.00 10.54 -14.64
N VAL A 10 13.14 10.97 -13.69
CA VAL A 10 11.96 10.19 -13.29
C VAL A 10 11.02 9.95 -14.47
N ARG A 11 10.75 11.00 -15.26
CA ARG A 11 9.92 10.85 -16.47
C ARG A 11 10.54 9.86 -17.47
N ALA A 12 11.84 10.00 -17.75
CA ALA A 12 12.54 9.10 -18.67
C ALA A 12 12.53 7.64 -18.19
N LEU A 13 12.68 7.42 -16.89
CA LEU A 13 12.56 6.10 -16.26
C LEU A 13 11.15 5.53 -16.42
N ASN A 14 10.12 6.33 -16.11
CA ASN A 14 8.72 5.89 -16.26
C ASN A 14 8.35 5.62 -17.73
N ASP A 15 8.89 6.39 -18.68
CA ASP A 15 8.68 6.18 -20.12
C ASP A 15 9.45 4.95 -20.63
N PHE A 16 10.61 4.63 -20.03
CA PHE A 16 11.32 3.38 -20.28
C PHE A 16 10.52 2.18 -19.75
N GLN A 17 10.14 2.21 -18.47
CA GLN A 17 9.35 1.16 -17.83
C GLN A 17 8.03 0.90 -18.54
N GLY A 18 7.32 1.95 -18.96
CA GLY A 18 6.08 1.81 -19.73
C GLY A 18 6.26 1.10 -21.08
N ARG A 19 7.40 1.27 -21.75
CA ARG A 19 7.72 0.60 -23.03
C ARG A 19 8.13 -0.86 -22.86
N HIS A 20 8.68 -1.21 -21.71
CA HIS A 20 9.19 -2.54 -21.39
C HIS A 20 8.18 -3.42 -20.64
N SER A 21 6.99 -2.88 -20.32
CA SER A 21 5.90 -3.64 -19.74
C SER A 21 5.07 -4.30 -20.85
N PRO A 22 4.83 -5.62 -20.82
CA PRO A 22 4.01 -6.31 -21.82
C PRO A 22 2.51 -6.10 -21.58
N ILE A 23 2.14 -5.50 -20.45
CA ILE A 23 0.77 -5.11 -20.13
C ILE A 23 0.55 -3.63 -20.46
N GLY A 24 -0.70 -3.23 -20.63
CA GLY A 24 -1.04 -1.82 -20.83
C GLY A 24 -0.63 -0.92 -19.66
N ILE A 25 -0.72 0.38 -19.88
CA ILE A 25 -0.51 1.44 -18.88
C ILE A 25 -1.80 2.22 -18.57
N PRO A 26 -2.96 1.58 -18.38
CA PRO A 26 -4.15 2.34 -18.00
C PRO A 26 -3.96 2.89 -16.57
N PRO A 27 -4.55 4.06 -16.24
CA PRO A 27 -4.56 4.56 -14.87
C PRO A 27 -5.18 3.55 -13.88
N ILE A 28 -6.27 2.91 -14.29
CA ILE A 28 -6.93 1.81 -13.59
C ILE A 28 -7.13 0.66 -14.56
N PHE A 29 -6.75 -0.56 -14.17
CA PHE A 29 -6.96 -1.74 -14.99
C PHE A 29 -8.45 -2.12 -15.01
N PRO A 30 -9.08 -2.28 -16.20
CA PRO A 30 -10.51 -2.57 -16.30
C PRO A 30 -10.94 -3.86 -15.59
N GLU A 31 -10.06 -4.86 -15.60
CA GLU A 31 -10.27 -6.14 -14.92
C GLU A 31 -9.05 -6.47 -14.07
N ALA A 32 -9.24 -6.54 -12.75
CA ALA A 32 -8.18 -6.97 -11.84
C ALA A 32 -7.69 -8.41 -12.14
N ARG A 33 -8.57 -9.25 -12.68
CA ARG A 33 -8.31 -10.67 -13.03
C ARG A 33 -7.23 -10.86 -14.10
N VAL A 34 -6.82 -9.78 -14.78
CA VAL A 34 -5.60 -9.77 -15.60
C VAL A 34 -4.37 -10.21 -14.77
N PHE A 35 -4.42 -10.05 -13.45
CA PHE A 35 -3.43 -10.55 -12.51
C PHE A 35 -4.00 -11.75 -11.74
N PRO A 36 -3.65 -13.01 -12.08
CA PRO A 36 -4.31 -14.20 -11.52
C PRO A 36 -4.28 -14.30 -9.99
N PHE A 37 -3.27 -13.71 -9.35
CA PHE A 37 -3.14 -13.70 -7.90
C PHE A 37 -4.25 -12.90 -7.19
N THR A 38 -5.00 -12.04 -7.90
CA THR A 38 -6.09 -11.27 -7.30
C THR A 38 -7.31 -12.16 -7.00
N VAL A 39 -7.46 -13.30 -7.66
CA VAL A 39 -8.61 -14.19 -7.44
C VAL A 39 -8.56 -14.81 -6.04
N PRO A 40 -7.46 -15.44 -5.58
CA PRO A 40 -7.35 -15.91 -4.20
C PRO A 40 -7.52 -14.81 -3.15
N LEU A 41 -7.13 -13.56 -3.45
CA LEU A 41 -7.35 -12.42 -2.54
C LEU A 41 -8.83 -12.07 -2.42
N GLU A 42 -9.55 -12.03 -3.54
CA GLU A 42 -11.01 -11.84 -3.54
C GLU A 42 -11.73 -13.01 -2.89
N ASP A 43 -11.28 -14.25 -3.07
CA ASP A 43 -11.94 -15.43 -2.50
C ASP A 43 -11.77 -15.50 -0.97
N ALA A 44 -10.60 -15.11 -0.46
CA ALA A 44 -10.28 -15.16 0.98
C ALA A 44 -10.57 -13.83 1.72
N TRP A 45 -11.28 -12.89 1.10
CA TRP A 45 -11.44 -11.53 1.65
C TRP A 45 -12.09 -11.49 3.03
N GLN A 46 -12.98 -12.44 3.34
CA GLN A 46 -13.68 -12.52 4.63
C GLN A 46 -12.74 -12.97 5.75
N ASP A 47 -11.81 -13.88 5.45
CA ASP A 47 -10.78 -14.31 6.40
C ASP A 47 -9.81 -13.17 6.71
N ILE A 48 -9.37 -12.46 5.67
CA ILE A 48 -8.54 -11.25 5.80
C ILE A 48 -9.30 -10.19 6.62
N ARG A 49 -10.60 -10.02 6.36
CA ARG A 49 -11.45 -9.07 7.11
C ARG A 49 -11.58 -9.47 8.58
N SER A 50 -11.74 -10.76 8.89
CA SER A 50 -11.82 -11.24 10.26
C SER A 50 -10.54 -10.96 11.06
N GLU A 51 -9.37 -11.09 10.42
CA GLU A 51 -8.09 -10.71 11.05
C GLU A 51 -7.96 -9.20 11.22
N LEU A 52 -8.39 -8.42 10.22
CA LEU A 52 -8.46 -6.96 10.33
C LEU A 52 -9.35 -6.52 11.50
N ASP A 53 -10.51 -7.13 11.70
CA ASP A 53 -11.41 -6.73 12.80
C ASP A 53 -10.71 -6.85 14.17
N LYS A 54 -9.87 -7.88 14.38
CA LYS A 54 -9.05 -8.04 15.59
C LYS A 54 -7.97 -6.95 15.70
N VAL A 55 -7.34 -6.58 14.59
CA VAL A 55 -6.38 -5.45 14.56
C VAL A 55 -7.08 -4.14 14.95
N LEU A 56 -8.33 -3.94 14.50
CA LEU A 56 -9.10 -2.73 14.79
C LEU A 56 -9.58 -2.65 16.26
N GLU A 57 -9.66 -3.76 17.00
CA GLU A 57 -9.87 -3.71 18.46
C GLU A 57 -8.77 -2.93 19.17
N ARG A 58 -7.56 -2.91 18.59
CA ARG A 58 -6.39 -2.14 19.05
C ARG A 58 -5.96 -1.11 18.02
N ARG A 59 -6.92 -0.46 17.34
CA ARG A 59 -6.67 0.57 16.33
C ARG A 59 -5.68 1.64 16.79
N GLU A 60 -5.71 2.02 18.06
CA GLU A 60 -4.82 3.05 18.61
C GLU A 60 -3.34 2.63 18.64
N ASP A 61 -3.07 1.32 18.72
CA ASP A 61 -1.73 0.76 18.68
C ASP A 61 -1.18 0.71 17.24
N VAL A 62 -2.02 0.95 16.22
CA VAL A 62 -1.57 1.02 14.83
C VAL A 62 -0.97 2.42 14.56
N PRO A 63 0.26 2.51 14.06
CA PRO A 63 0.91 3.80 13.82
C PRO A 63 0.29 4.54 12.62
N ALA A 64 0.31 5.87 12.69
CA ALA A 64 0.05 6.71 11.54
C ALA A 64 1.16 6.55 10.49
N PHE A 65 0.82 6.66 9.20
CA PHE A 65 1.74 6.32 8.12
C PHE A 65 3.03 7.16 8.16
N HIS A 66 2.92 8.46 8.42
CA HIS A 66 4.09 9.34 8.52
C HIS A 66 5.02 9.05 9.72
N GLN A 67 4.54 8.35 10.74
CA GLN A 67 5.38 7.91 11.88
C GLN A 67 6.26 6.72 11.47
N ILE A 68 5.82 5.94 10.49
CA ILE A 68 6.59 4.86 9.90
C ILE A 68 7.44 5.38 8.74
N SER A 69 6.84 6.04 7.76
CA SER A 69 7.51 6.58 6.58
C SER A 69 7.49 8.12 6.60
N PRO A 70 8.57 8.79 7.07
CA PRO A 70 8.63 10.25 7.14
C PRO A 70 8.38 10.96 5.80
N ASP A 71 8.71 10.31 4.68
CA ASP A 71 8.45 10.83 3.33
C ASP A 71 6.95 11.06 3.05
N GLN A 72 6.07 10.37 3.80
CA GLN A 72 4.61 10.52 3.70
C GLN A 72 4.07 11.65 4.56
N ALA A 73 4.91 12.37 5.33
CA ALA A 73 4.48 13.45 6.21
C ALA A 73 3.77 14.60 5.47
N ARG A 74 3.94 14.73 4.15
CA ARG A 74 3.18 15.70 3.35
C ARG A 74 1.70 15.34 3.23
N ILE A 75 1.37 14.06 3.19
CA ILE A 75 0.04 13.54 2.83
C ILE A 75 -0.65 12.73 3.94
N SER A 76 0.09 12.31 4.97
CA SER A 76 -0.44 11.69 6.19
C SER A 76 -0.28 12.68 7.35
N LYS A 77 -1.38 12.96 8.07
CA LYS A 77 -1.45 13.97 9.13
C LYS A 77 -2.27 13.46 10.31
N GLY A 78 -1.78 13.72 11.52
CA GLY A 78 -2.46 13.32 12.76
C GLY A 78 -2.76 11.83 12.75
N ASP A 79 -3.93 11.45 13.25
CA ASP A 79 -4.32 10.04 13.39
C ASP A 79 -5.17 9.53 12.20
N ASN A 80 -5.16 10.26 11.08
CA ASN A 80 -6.16 10.08 10.03
C ASN A 80 -5.82 9.01 9.00
N TRP A 81 -4.56 8.59 8.91
CA TRP A 81 -4.13 7.55 7.99
C TRP A 81 -3.12 6.63 8.67
N LYS A 82 -3.56 5.43 9.04
CA LYS A 82 -2.79 4.41 9.75
C LYS A 82 -2.45 3.22 8.87
N THR A 83 -1.35 2.55 9.19
CA THR A 83 -0.83 1.41 8.42
C THR A 83 -0.43 0.26 9.33
N PHE A 84 -1.15 -0.87 9.24
CA PHE A 84 -0.73 -2.13 9.85
C PHE A 84 0.09 -2.93 8.82
N THR A 85 1.42 -2.89 8.95
CA THR A 85 2.34 -3.28 7.88
C THR A 85 2.78 -4.74 7.92
N PHE A 86 2.64 -5.45 6.81
CA PHE A 86 3.11 -6.83 6.61
C PHE A 86 4.44 -6.89 5.85
N TYR A 87 4.60 -6.05 4.82
CA TYR A 87 5.82 -6.00 4.01
C TYR A 87 6.21 -4.55 3.70
N VAL A 88 7.51 -4.28 3.72
CA VAL A 88 8.13 -3.03 3.25
C VAL A 88 9.20 -3.37 2.22
N MET A 89 8.95 -3.05 0.96
CA MET A 89 9.85 -3.35 -0.17
C MET A 89 10.44 -4.77 -0.13
N GLY A 90 9.59 -5.78 0.08
CA GLY A 90 9.93 -7.20 0.14
C GLY A 90 10.45 -7.68 1.50
N HIS A 91 10.63 -6.79 2.48
CA HIS A 91 11.00 -7.16 3.84
C HIS A 91 9.73 -7.44 4.66
N ARG A 92 9.59 -8.68 5.14
CA ARG A 92 8.48 -9.14 5.96
C ARG A 92 8.55 -8.58 7.39
N VAL A 93 7.40 -8.23 7.95
CA VAL A 93 7.21 -7.79 9.34
C VAL A 93 6.58 -8.93 10.11
N ASP A 94 7.41 -9.81 10.66
CA ASP A 94 6.98 -11.11 11.20
C ASP A 94 5.96 -11.01 12.34
N ASP A 95 6.08 -10.01 13.20
CA ASP A 95 5.18 -9.80 14.34
C ASP A 95 3.74 -9.49 13.89
N ASN A 96 3.59 -8.66 12.87
CA ASN A 96 2.28 -8.34 12.29
C ASN A 96 1.72 -9.52 11.48
N CYS A 97 2.59 -10.23 10.76
CA CYS A 97 2.20 -11.44 10.04
C CYS A 97 1.73 -12.57 10.98
N THR A 98 2.32 -12.66 12.19
CA THR A 98 1.90 -13.63 13.21
C THR A 98 0.52 -13.32 13.77
N GLN A 99 0.13 -12.04 13.83
CA GLN A 99 -1.21 -11.62 14.25
C GLN A 99 -2.29 -11.86 13.18
N CYS A 100 -1.91 -11.89 11.91
CA CYS A 100 -2.81 -12.13 10.77
C CYS A 100 -2.29 -13.32 9.92
N PRO A 101 -2.26 -14.54 10.45
CA PRO A 101 -1.62 -15.69 9.80
C PRO A 101 -2.27 -16.08 8.45
N GLN A 102 -3.58 -15.92 8.28
CA GLN A 102 -4.25 -16.22 7.02
C GLN A 102 -3.90 -15.21 5.94
N THR A 103 -3.92 -13.92 6.30
CA THR A 103 -3.46 -12.83 5.43
C THR A 103 -2.01 -13.05 5.04
N ALA A 104 -1.13 -13.31 6.02
CA ALA A 104 0.29 -13.53 5.78
C ALA A 104 0.54 -14.73 4.83
N ALA A 105 -0.16 -15.85 5.03
CA ALA A 105 -0.01 -17.03 4.18
C ALA A 105 -0.41 -16.78 2.72
N LEU A 106 -1.37 -15.88 2.47
CA LEU A 106 -1.72 -15.45 1.11
C LEU A 106 -0.63 -14.53 0.53
N LEU A 107 -0.18 -13.54 1.31
CA LEU A 107 0.84 -12.58 0.91
C LEU A 107 2.18 -13.27 0.57
N ASP A 108 2.58 -14.27 1.36
CA ASP A 108 3.81 -15.06 1.16
C ASP A 108 3.85 -15.78 -0.20
N ARG A 109 2.70 -15.96 -0.86
CA ARG A 109 2.58 -16.62 -2.17
C ARG A 109 2.47 -15.63 -3.35
N LEU A 110 2.38 -14.32 -3.08
CA LEU A 110 2.20 -13.32 -4.13
C LEU A 110 3.52 -13.07 -4.88
N PRO A 111 3.54 -13.23 -6.22
CA PRO A 111 4.75 -13.00 -6.99
C PRO A 111 5.11 -11.51 -7.00
N GLY A 112 6.38 -11.21 -6.69
CA GLY A 112 6.90 -9.84 -6.75
C GLY A 112 6.32 -8.89 -5.70
N LEU A 113 5.78 -9.39 -4.59
CA LEU A 113 5.24 -8.54 -3.52
C LEU A 113 6.34 -7.64 -2.94
N GLN A 114 6.10 -6.33 -2.95
CA GLN A 114 6.98 -5.33 -2.35
C GLN A 114 6.39 -4.76 -1.07
N ASN A 115 5.20 -4.17 -1.13
CA ASN A 115 4.56 -3.57 0.04
C ASN A 115 3.24 -4.27 0.31
N ALA A 116 2.90 -4.47 1.58
CA ALA A 116 1.57 -4.89 1.97
C ALA A 116 1.22 -4.35 3.35
N PHE A 117 0.03 -3.77 3.49
CA PHE A 117 -0.47 -3.28 4.77
C PHE A 117 -1.99 -3.11 4.75
N PHE A 118 -2.63 -3.18 5.92
CA PHE A 118 -3.96 -2.61 6.06
C PHE A 118 -3.85 -1.09 6.08
N SER A 119 -4.44 -0.45 5.08
CA SER A 119 -4.48 1.01 4.93
C SER A 119 -5.79 1.52 5.50
N ILE A 120 -5.70 2.15 6.67
CA ILE A 120 -6.85 2.55 7.49
C ILE A 120 -7.02 4.07 7.37
N LEU A 121 -8.11 4.51 6.76
CA LEU A 121 -8.36 5.93 6.49
C LEU A 121 -9.55 6.42 7.30
N ALA A 122 -9.30 7.41 8.14
CA ALA A 122 -10.30 8.00 9.01
C ALA A 122 -11.45 8.65 8.22
N PRO A 123 -12.63 8.81 8.86
CA PRO A 123 -13.71 9.65 8.35
C PRO A 123 -13.21 11.05 7.97
N ARG A 124 -13.87 11.64 6.96
CA ARG A 124 -13.66 13.02 6.49
C ARG A 124 -12.20 13.38 6.13
N TYR A 125 -11.36 12.39 5.85
CA TYR A 125 -9.96 12.64 5.52
C TYR A 125 -9.70 12.68 4.01
N HIS A 126 -8.80 13.58 3.62
CA HIS A 126 -8.40 13.83 2.24
C HIS A 126 -6.89 13.65 2.10
N ILE A 127 -6.50 12.70 1.25
CA ILE A 127 -5.12 12.56 0.80
C ILE A 127 -4.97 13.38 -0.48
N PRO A 128 -4.19 14.47 -0.47
CA PRO A 128 -4.11 15.40 -1.59
C PRO A 128 -3.45 14.77 -2.82
N PRO A 129 -3.61 15.38 -4.01
CA PRO A 129 -3.01 14.88 -5.24
C PRO A 129 -1.49 14.61 -5.13
N HIS A 130 -1.09 13.41 -5.53
CA HIS A 130 0.31 12.96 -5.55
C HIS A 130 0.54 11.87 -6.60
N CYS A 131 1.81 11.56 -6.86
CA CYS A 131 2.22 10.47 -7.76
C CYS A 131 3.15 9.52 -7.01
N GLY A 132 3.10 8.26 -7.38
CA GLY A 132 4.10 7.24 -7.07
C GLY A 132 5.45 7.56 -7.72
N PRO A 133 6.55 7.02 -7.17
CA PRO A 133 7.90 7.38 -7.59
C PRO A 133 8.33 6.74 -8.92
N SER A 134 7.75 5.59 -9.29
CA SER A 134 8.20 4.81 -10.44
C SER A 134 7.15 3.80 -10.92
N ARG A 135 7.13 3.51 -12.23
CA ARG A 135 6.30 2.45 -12.83
C ARG A 135 6.82 1.04 -12.58
N ALA A 136 7.91 0.86 -11.83
CA ALA A 136 8.41 -0.46 -11.47
C ALA A 136 7.37 -1.31 -10.73
N LEU A 137 6.43 -0.66 -10.02
CA LEU A 137 5.41 -1.32 -9.22
C LEU A 137 4.01 -1.00 -9.76
N LEU A 138 3.09 -1.91 -9.47
CA LEU A 138 1.66 -1.71 -9.59
C LEU A 138 1.02 -1.79 -8.21
N ARG A 139 -0.06 -1.02 -8.01
CA ARG A 139 -0.78 -0.97 -6.74
C ARG A 139 -2.08 -1.71 -6.82
N VAL A 140 -2.39 -2.46 -5.77
CA VAL A 140 -3.63 -3.20 -5.58
C VAL A 140 -4.30 -2.71 -4.31
N HIS A 141 -5.61 -2.49 -4.38
CA HIS A 141 -6.45 -2.35 -3.19
C HIS A 141 -7.53 -3.43 -3.21
N LEU A 142 -7.60 -4.24 -2.14
CA LEU A 142 -8.76 -5.08 -1.84
C LEU A 142 -9.63 -4.35 -0.81
N GLY A 143 -10.91 -4.10 -1.13
CA GLY A 143 -11.86 -3.52 -0.17
C GLY A 143 -12.13 -4.49 0.99
N LEU A 144 -11.86 -4.05 2.23
CA LEU A 144 -12.11 -4.87 3.42
C LEU A 144 -13.22 -4.29 4.31
N LYS A 145 -13.18 -2.97 4.52
CA LYS A 145 -14.18 -2.21 5.27
C LYS A 145 -14.50 -0.96 4.47
N VAL A 146 -15.49 -1.05 3.59
CA VAL A 146 -15.94 0.09 2.79
C VAL A 146 -17.13 0.76 3.49
N PRO A 147 -17.15 2.10 3.61
CA PRO A 147 -18.30 2.84 4.13
C PRO A 147 -19.61 2.48 3.42
N SER A 148 -20.73 2.56 4.14
CA SER A 148 -22.06 2.36 3.57
C SER A 148 -22.35 3.37 2.46
N ASP A 149 -21.99 4.64 2.69
CA ASP A 149 -22.00 5.72 1.69
C ASP A 149 -20.73 5.71 0.81
N ARG A 150 -20.47 4.58 0.16
CA ARG A 150 -19.25 4.38 -0.66
C ARG A 150 -19.12 5.38 -1.81
N ASP A 151 -20.21 5.97 -2.27
CA ASP A 151 -20.16 6.93 -3.39
C ASP A 151 -19.48 8.24 -2.94
N ASN A 152 -19.45 8.53 -1.64
CA ASN A 152 -18.65 9.61 -1.04
C ASN A 152 -17.27 9.15 -0.53
N CYS A 153 -16.84 7.93 -0.86
CA CYS A 153 -15.48 7.44 -0.63
C CYS A 153 -14.83 6.96 -1.92
N TRP A 154 -13.87 7.72 -2.44
CA TRP A 154 -13.30 7.49 -3.76
C TRP A 154 -11.80 7.71 -3.84
N ILE A 155 -11.20 7.08 -4.85
CA ILE A 155 -9.89 7.42 -5.37
C ILE A 155 -10.05 7.87 -6.83
N ARG A 156 -9.45 9.02 -7.16
CA ARG A 156 -9.26 9.46 -8.53
C ARG A 156 -7.85 9.09 -8.95
N VAL A 157 -7.70 8.42 -10.08
CA VAL A 157 -6.41 8.12 -10.71
C VAL A 157 -6.43 8.68 -12.11
N HIS A 158 -5.60 9.68 -12.37
CA HIS A 158 -5.70 10.52 -13.57
C HIS A 158 -7.11 11.15 -13.71
N ASP A 159 -7.86 10.75 -14.74
CA ASP A 159 -9.20 11.18 -15.11
C ASP A 159 -10.30 10.18 -14.69
N GLN A 160 -9.93 9.08 -14.02
CA GLN A 160 -10.86 8.01 -13.65
C GLN A 160 -11.13 8.00 -12.15
N PHE A 161 -12.40 7.83 -11.77
CA PHE A 161 -12.83 7.66 -10.40
C PHE A 161 -13.13 6.19 -10.11
N HIS A 162 -12.74 5.73 -8.92
CA HIS A 162 -13.06 4.41 -8.42
C HIS A 162 -13.62 4.50 -7.00
N HIS A 163 -14.70 3.74 -6.78
CA HIS A 163 -15.34 3.57 -5.48
C HIS A 163 -15.18 2.10 -5.07
N TRP A 164 -14.60 1.87 -3.90
CA TRP A 164 -14.33 0.52 -3.42
C TRP A 164 -15.61 -0.27 -3.17
N ARG A 165 -15.48 -1.59 -3.18
CA ARG A 165 -16.52 -2.53 -2.74
C ARG A 165 -15.84 -3.60 -1.89
N ASP A 166 -16.52 -4.05 -0.84
CA ASP A 166 -16.01 -5.14 -0.02
C ASP A 166 -15.75 -6.40 -0.87
N GLY A 167 -14.62 -7.05 -0.61
CA GLY A 167 -14.20 -8.26 -1.30
C GLY A 167 -13.81 -8.07 -2.77
N ARG A 168 -13.69 -6.83 -3.26
CA ARG A 168 -13.30 -6.53 -4.65
C ARG A 168 -11.96 -5.85 -4.74
N VAL A 169 -11.19 -6.31 -5.71
CA VAL A 169 -9.87 -5.76 -6.02
C VAL A 169 -9.96 -4.68 -7.09
N VAL A 170 -9.18 -3.62 -6.92
CA VAL A 170 -8.78 -2.69 -7.99
C VAL A 170 -7.27 -2.69 -8.13
N VAL A 171 -6.78 -2.65 -9.38
CA VAL A 171 -5.36 -2.50 -9.70
C VAL A 171 -5.17 -1.17 -10.42
N LEU A 172 -4.21 -0.39 -9.97
CA LEU A 172 -3.97 0.97 -10.44
C LEU A 172 -2.47 1.23 -10.65
N ASP A 173 -2.17 2.10 -11.60
CA ASP A 173 -0.84 2.65 -11.81
C ASP A 173 -0.74 3.98 -11.04
N ASP A 174 -0.09 3.93 -9.88
CA ASP A 174 0.01 5.07 -8.98
C ASP A 174 0.99 6.16 -9.49
N THR A 175 1.69 5.94 -10.61
CA THR A 175 2.53 6.98 -11.23
C THR A 175 1.70 8.07 -11.90
N TYR A 176 0.45 7.77 -12.24
CA TYR A 176 -0.53 8.79 -12.54
C TYR A 176 -0.86 9.57 -11.27
N GLU A 177 -1.09 10.88 -11.42
CA GLU A 177 -1.55 11.69 -10.29
C GLU A 177 -2.86 11.10 -9.75
N HIS A 178 -2.90 10.88 -8.43
CA HIS A 178 -4.05 10.35 -7.75
C HIS A 178 -4.35 11.08 -6.44
N GLU A 179 -5.61 11.04 -6.07
CA GLU A 179 -6.21 11.77 -4.93
C GLU A 179 -7.25 10.86 -4.29
N VAL A 180 -7.30 10.86 -2.95
CA VAL A 180 -8.23 10.00 -2.20
C VAL A 180 -9.06 10.85 -1.25
N ARG A 181 -10.38 10.64 -1.28
CA ARG A 181 -11.29 11.20 -0.28
C ARG A 181 -12.09 10.12 0.41
N ASN A 182 -12.16 10.22 1.72
CA ASN A 182 -13.20 9.58 2.51
C ASN A 182 -14.08 10.68 3.07
N ASP A 183 -15.07 11.12 2.31
CA ASP A 183 -16.02 12.14 2.75
C ASP A 183 -17.17 11.51 3.56
N THR A 184 -17.01 10.31 4.10
CA THR A 184 -18.02 9.63 4.93
C THR A 184 -17.72 9.79 6.43
N ASP A 185 -18.66 9.37 7.27
CA ASP A 185 -18.48 9.29 8.74
C ASP A 185 -17.89 7.95 9.21
N GLU A 186 -17.59 7.05 8.28
CA GLU A 186 -17.07 5.72 8.56
C GLU A 186 -15.60 5.59 8.15
N GLU A 187 -14.86 4.75 8.86
CA GLU A 187 -13.50 4.42 8.48
C GLU A 187 -13.49 3.52 7.24
N ARG A 188 -12.61 3.82 6.30
CA ARG A 188 -12.37 2.97 5.12
C ARG A 188 -11.09 2.18 5.30
N VAL A 189 -11.15 0.87 5.15
CA VAL A 189 -9.97 -0.01 5.19
C VAL A 189 -9.85 -0.83 3.91
N VAL A 190 -8.65 -0.82 3.34
CA VAL A 190 -8.25 -1.71 2.23
C VAL A 190 -7.02 -2.51 2.63
N LEU A 191 -6.88 -3.73 2.12
CA LEU A 191 -5.56 -4.34 2.02
C LEU A 191 -4.87 -3.69 0.81
N PHE A 192 -3.85 -2.91 1.11
CA PHE A 192 -3.00 -2.24 0.14
C PHE A 192 -1.83 -3.16 -0.19
N LEU A 193 -1.53 -3.35 -1.47
CA LEU A 193 -0.36 -4.09 -1.94
C LEU A 193 0.34 -3.29 -3.04
N ASP A 194 1.68 -3.32 -3.05
CA ASP A 194 2.45 -3.01 -4.26
C ASP A 194 3.18 -4.28 -4.69
N PHE A 195 3.17 -4.58 -5.98
CA PHE A 195 3.88 -5.72 -6.57
C PHE A 195 4.66 -5.30 -7.82
N ASP A 196 5.68 -6.07 -8.18
CA ASP A 196 6.48 -5.84 -9.38
C ASP A 196 5.59 -5.81 -10.62
N ARG A 197 5.63 -4.69 -11.36
CA ARG A 197 5.00 -4.59 -12.66
C ARG A 197 5.62 -5.66 -13.57
N PRO A 198 4.82 -6.45 -14.31
CA PRO A 198 5.36 -7.34 -15.33
C PRO A 198 6.22 -6.56 -16.33
N MET A 199 7.44 -7.04 -16.57
CA MET A 199 8.42 -6.43 -17.47
C MET A 199 9.13 -7.49 -18.31
N ASP A 200 9.59 -7.09 -19.49
CA ASP A 200 10.55 -7.86 -20.28
C ASP A 200 11.94 -7.92 -19.60
N LEU A 201 12.92 -8.59 -20.22
CA LEU A 201 14.24 -8.76 -19.60
C LEU A 201 14.97 -7.42 -19.33
N PRO A 202 15.07 -6.47 -20.29
CA PRO A 202 15.63 -5.14 -20.02
C PRO A 202 14.94 -4.40 -18.87
N GLY A 203 13.59 -4.39 -18.86
CA GLY A 203 12.82 -3.76 -17.79
C GLY A 203 13.13 -4.35 -16.43
N ARG A 204 13.14 -5.69 -16.32
CA ARG A 204 13.46 -6.39 -15.06
C ARG A 204 14.86 -6.09 -14.54
N ILE A 205 15.85 -5.92 -15.42
CA ILE A 205 17.22 -5.57 -15.00
C ILE A 205 17.24 -4.17 -14.39
N VAL A 206 16.63 -3.19 -15.07
CA VAL A 206 16.58 -1.80 -14.59
C VAL A 206 15.79 -1.70 -13.29
N ASP A 207 14.63 -2.34 -13.21
CA ASP A 207 13.77 -2.32 -12.02
C ASP A 207 14.43 -3.05 -10.85
N GLY A 208 15.09 -4.17 -11.10
CA GLY A 208 15.86 -4.89 -10.07
C GLY A 208 16.99 -4.03 -9.47
N ILE A 209 17.70 -3.26 -10.31
CA ILE A 209 18.71 -2.30 -9.84
C ILE A 209 18.04 -1.18 -9.03
N LEU A 210 16.95 -0.60 -9.55
CA LEU A 210 16.22 0.49 -8.89
C LEU A 210 15.73 0.06 -7.50
N VAL A 211 15.06 -1.08 -7.39
CA VAL A 211 14.57 -1.63 -6.11
C VAL A 211 15.72 -1.88 -5.15
N ARG A 212 16.84 -2.44 -5.63
CA ARG A 212 18.03 -2.65 -4.78
C ARG A 212 18.61 -1.34 -4.25
N VAL A 213 18.65 -0.30 -5.08
CA VAL A 213 19.08 1.04 -4.67
C VAL A 213 18.10 1.61 -3.64
N MET A 214 16.79 1.55 -3.88
CA MET A 214 15.78 2.04 -2.93
C MET A 214 15.91 1.35 -1.56
N ARG A 215 16.08 0.02 -1.52
CA ARG A 215 16.30 -0.76 -0.28
C ARG A 215 17.55 -0.33 0.49
N ALA A 216 18.56 0.22 -0.19
CA ALA A 216 19.77 0.73 0.45
C ALA A 216 19.62 2.15 1.03
N THR A 217 18.53 2.85 0.74
CA THR A 217 18.30 4.25 1.14
C THR A 217 17.41 4.36 2.40
N ALA A 218 17.36 5.57 2.97
CA ALA A 218 16.47 5.91 4.08
C ALA A 218 14.99 5.63 3.77
N PHE A 219 14.59 5.73 2.49
CA PHE A 219 13.22 5.46 2.03
C PHE A 219 12.67 4.10 2.50
N VAL A 220 13.53 3.06 2.58
CA VAL A 220 13.14 1.72 3.06
C VAL A 220 13.64 1.47 4.49
N ARG A 221 14.85 1.92 4.81
CA ARG A 221 15.47 1.66 6.11
C ARG A 221 14.74 2.34 7.26
N ASP A 222 14.26 3.57 7.06
CA ASP A 222 13.57 4.32 8.12
C ASP A 222 12.22 3.69 8.46
N PRO A 223 11.33 3.33 7.51
CA PRO A 223 10.14 2.54 7.80
C PRO A 223 10.39 1.27 8.62
N LEU A 224 11.38 0.47 8.25
CA LEU A 224 11.70 -0.76 8.97
C LEU A 224 12.15 -0.47 10.42
N LYS A 225 13.06 0.50 10.60
CA LYS A 225 13.52 0.92 11.92
C LYS A 225 12.40 1.50 12.76
N ASN A 226 11.51 2.30 12.16
CA ASN A 226 10.41 2.96 12.85
C ASN A 226 9.33 1.95 13.26
N LEU A 227 9.06 0.93 12.45
CA LEU A 227 8.18 -0.20 12.81
C LEU A 227 8.75 -0.95 14.01
N GLU A 228 10.06 -1.26 13.98
CA GLU A 228 10.74 -1.92 15.09
C GLU A 228 10.66 -1.09 16.38
N ALA A 229 10.92 0.22 16.29
CA ALA A 229 10.82 1.14 17.42
C ALA A 229 9.38 1.30 17.93
N TRP A 230 8.39 1.32 17.04
CA TRP A 230 6.97 1.37 17.42
C TRP A 230 6.55 0.12 18.17
N ARG A 231 6.96 -1.05 17.71
CA ARG A 231 6.76 -2.32 18.41
C ARG A 231 7.34 -2.28 19.81
N ASN A 232 8.60 -1.88 19.96
CA ASN A 232 9.25 -1.89 21.28
C ASN A 232 8.58 -0.93 22.28
N ARG A 233 7.83 0.08 21.82
CA ARG A 233 6.99 0.95 22.66
C ARG A 233 5.63 0.37 23.00
N SER A 234 5.08 -0.46 22.10
CA SER A 234 3.72 -1.03 22.19
C SER A 234 3.73 -2.48 22.72
N GLY A 235 4.91 -3.03 23.01
CA GLY A 235 5.06 -4.33 23.66
C GLY A 235 4.39 -4.34 25.04
N PRO A 236 4.09 -5.54 25.60
CA PRO A 236 3.47 -5.63 26.91
C PRO A 236 4.32 -4.87 27.92
N ASP A 237 3.71 -3.88 28.55
CA ASP A 237 4.27 -3.21 29.71
C ASP A 237 4.60 -4.30 30.75
N PRO A 238 5.89 -4.49 31.12
CA PRO A 238 6.26 -5.48 32.12
C PRO A 238 5.58 -5.22 33.48
N ASP A 239 5.08 -4.00 33.72
CA ASP A 239 4.33 -3.62 34.91
C ASP A 239 2.80 -3.87 34.79
N LYS A 240 2.30 -4.33 33.63
CA LYS A 240 0.90 -4.75 33.41
C LYS A 240 0.68 -6.26 33.37
N VAL A 241 1.71 -7.06 33.65
CA VAL A 241 1.51 -8.44 34.07
C VAL A 241 1.13 -8.42 35.56
N ALA A 242 -0.13 -8.07 35.83
CA ALA A 242 -0.70 -8.17 37.17
C ALA A 242 -0.98 -9.66 37.51
N PRO A 243 -0.99 -10.00 38.82
CA PRO A 243 -0.37 -11.19 39.41
C PRO A 243 -1.04 -12.54 39.14
#